data_AF-A0A536SHH7-F1
#
_entry.id   AF-A0A536SHH7-F1
#
_cell.length_a   1.000
_cell.length_b   1.000
_cell.length_c   1.000
_cell.angle_alpha   90.00
_cell.angle_beta   90.00
_cell.angle_gamma   90.00
#
_symmetry.space_group_name_H-M   'P 1'
#
loop_
_entity.id
_entity.type
_entity.pdbx_description
1 polymer ?
#
loop_
_entity_poly.entity_id
_entity_poly.type
_entity_poly.pdbx_seq_one_letter_code
_entity_poly.pdbx_strand_id
1 'polypeptide(L)'
;MEFNTKFAAPEKQPGACVAAGVFESRRLSAAADALDKAARGQIREFLRSGDMDGKVGNTRLLYHVRGVAAERVLLVGLGQEKEFGDKQYRDCARSALTAIHDTGARDACFYLAELQVPDRDAAWKARQLILAAADVAYRFDRMKSKKAEAKPLAHVAISAASKRDAAALERGMREGRAIAAGMALARDLGNLPANVCTPTYLAESAVKLGRECKLAVEVLEQKDMDRLGMGSLLSVSRGSHQPPRFVILRYSGAGKKDRPVVLVGKGITFDTGGISIKPSAEMDEMKFDMCGAASVLGTLRAAVELGLKLNVIGLVPACENMPGGAATKPGDVVTS
;
A
#
# COMPACT_ATOMS: atom_id res chain seq x y z
N MET A 1 11.70 -5.22 2.13
CA MET A 1 12.16 -4.56 3.36
C MET A 1 11.64 -5.35 4.55
N GLU A 2 12.51 -5.60 5.52
CA GLU A 2 12.18 -6.19 6.81
C GLU A 2 12.03 -5.08 7.85
N PHE A 3 11.17 -5.30 8.84
CA PHE A 3 10.86 -4.30 9.87
C PHE A 3 10.95 -4.91 11.26
N ASN A 4 11.58 -4.18 12.18
CA ASN A 4 11.67 -4.55 13.58
C ASN A 4 11.51 -3.34 14.50
N THR A 5 11.20 -3.59 15.77
CA THR A 5 11.29 -2.55 16.80
C THR A 5 12.70 -2.48 17.39
N LYS A 6 13.16 -1.28 17.74
CA LYS A 6 14.34 -1.08 18.57
C LYS A 6 14.05 -0.14 19.73
N PHE A 7 14.76 -0.35 20.83
CA PHE A 7 14.79 0.55 21.97
C PHE A 7 16.24 0.99 22.19
N ALA A 8 16.62 2.09 21.56
CA ALA A 8 17.97 2.62 21.62
C ALA A 8 17.94 4.14 21.49
N ALA A 9 18.82 4.83 22.22
CA ALA A 9 19.01 6.26 22.06
C ALA A 9 19.55 6.58 20.64
N PRO A 10 19.04 7.63 19.98
CA PRO A 10 19.34 7.92 18.57
C PRO A 10 20.83 8.13 18.29
N GLU A 11 21.57 8.74 19.21
CA GLU A 11 23.01 8.98 19.08
C GLU A 11 23.85 7.70 19.15
N LYS A 12 23.32 6.66 19.82
CA LYS A 12 23.99 5.36 19.98
C LYS A 12 23.58 4.34 18.92
N GLN A 13 22.61 4.67 18.07
CA GLN A 13 22.10 3.75 17.06
C GLN A 13 23.14 3.58 15.95
N PRO A 14 23.81 2.41 15.83
CA PRO A 14 24.69 2.15 14.71
C PRO A 14 23.85 1.88 13.46
N GLY A 15 24.48 2.01 12.29
CA GLY A 15 23.88 1.66 11.01
C GLY A 15 24.03 2.75 9.96
N ALA A 16 23.38 2.53 8.82
CA ALA A 16 23.58 3.38 7.65
C ALA A 16 22.82 4.71 7.73
N CYS A 17 21.70 4.80 8.47
CA CYS A 17 20.94 6.04 8.64
C CYS A 17 20.06 6.07 9.90
N VAL A 18 19.96 7.23 10.56
CA VAL A 18 18.93 7.52 11.57
C VAL A 18 18.05 8.69 11.12
N ALA A 19 16.73 8.59 11.28
CA ALA A 19 15.77 9.62 10.88
C ALA A 19 15.09 10.26 12.10
N ALA A 20 15.19 11.58 12.22
CA ALA A 20 14.61 12.38 13.30
C ALA A 20 13.94 13.65 12.77
N GLY A 21 13.02 14.21 13.57
CA GLY A 21 12.14 15.30 13.14
C GLY A 21 12.57 16.69 13.58
N VAL A 22 12.23 17.70 12.78
CA VAL A 22 12.41 19.13 13.07
C VAL A 22 11.11 19.86 12.73
N PHE A 23 10.49 20.49 13.73
CA PHE A 23 9.33 21.36 13.56
C PHE A 23 9.77 22.73 13.01
N GLU A 24 8.79 23.50 12.52
CA GLU A 24 8.99 24.88 12.08
C GLU A 24 9.66 25.76 13.13
N SER A 25 10.28 26.85 12.68
CA SER A 25 11.18 27.67 13.52
C SER A 25 12.38 26.88 14.05
N ARG A 26 12.78 25.82 13.33
CA ARG A 26 13.98 25.01 13.61
C ARG A 26 13.94 24.32 14.99
N ARG A 27 12.74 24.00 15.48
CA ARG A 27 12.56 23.33 16.77
C ARG A 27 12.80 21.83 16.61
N LEU A 28 13.85 21.30 17.23
CA LEU A 28 14.17 19.88 17.22
C LEU A 28 13.11 19.05 17.96
N SER A 29 12.78 17.85 17.45
CA SER A 29 12.11 16.83 18.23
C SER A 29 13.04 16.28 19.32
N ALA A 30 12.50 15.51 20.28
CA ALA A 30 13.31 14.90 21.34
C ALA A 30 14.48 14.07 20.80
N ALA A 31 14.24 13.25 19.77
CA ALA A 31 15.29 12.46 19.14
C ALA A 31 16.33 13.33 18.40
N ALA A 32 15.90 14.38 17.71
CA ALA A 32 16.82 15.28 17.02
C ALA A 32 17.64 16.12 18.01
N ASP A 33 17.08 16.48 19.17
CA ASP A 33 17.79 17.17 20.26
C ASP A 33 18.84 16.26 20.92
N ALA A 34 18.55 14.97 21.12
CA ALA A 34 19.52 13.99 21.61
C ALA A 34 20.70 13.83 20.64
N LEU A 35 20.42 13.74 19.32
CA LEU A 35 21.44 13.74 18.28
C LEU A 35 22.29 15.02 18.32
N ASP A 36 21.66 16.19 18.44
CA ASP A 36 22.35 17.49 18.46
C ASP A 36 23.27 17.65 19.68
N LYS A 37 22.82 17.19 20.86
CA LYS A 37 23.63 17.16 22.09
C LYS A 37 24.88 16.30 21.91
N ALA A 38 24.73 15.10 21.37
CA ALA A 38 25.87 14.23 21.07
C ALA A 38 26.81 14.87 20.01
N ALA A 39 26.23 15.59 19.06
CA ALA A 39 26.92 16.33 18.02
C ALA A 39 27.44 17.71 18.44
N ARG A 40 27.38 18.05 19.74
CA ARG A 40 27.86 19.32 20.30
C ARG A 40 27.27 20.56 19.59
N GLY A 41 26.00 20.49 19.17
CA GLY A 41 25.28 21.61 18.57
C GLY A 41 25.39 21.72 17.04
N GLN A 42 26.08 20.78 16.38
CA GLN A 42 26.29 20.81 14.92
C GLN A 42 24.96 20.83 14.14
N ILE A 43 23.93 20.13 14.61
CA ILE A 43 22.62 20.09 13.93
C ILE A 43 21.94 21.46 14.04
N ARG A 44 21.96 22.10 15.21
CA ARG A 44 21.44 23.46 15.36
C ARG A 44 22.21 24.49 14.55
N GLU A 45 23.52 24.36 14.45
CA GLU A 45 24.35 25.22 13.59
C GLU A 45 23.94 25.09 12.11
N PHE A 46 23.77 23.87 11.63
CA PHE A 46 23.22 23.58 10.30
C PHE A 46 21.80 24.14 10.09
N LEU A 47 20.93 24.12 11.11
CA LEU A 47 19.62 24.75 10.98
C LEU A 47 19.73 26.29 10.98
N ARG A 48 20.72 26.86 11.68
CA ARG A 48 20.95 28.31 11.70
C ARG A 48 21.45 28.86 10.37
N SER A 49 22.18 28.08 9.56
CA SER A 49 22.59 28.48 8.21
C SER A 49 21.43 28.62 7.22
N GLY A 50 20.22 28.18 7.58
CA GLY A 50 19.01 28.37 6.78
C GLY A 50 18.71 27.24 5.80
N ASP A 51 19.48 26.15 5.83
CA ASP A 51 19.31 25.01 4.92
C ASP A 51 17.99 24.27 5.13
N MET A 52 17.39 24.37 6.32
CA MET A 52 16.10 23.78 6.68
C MET A 52 15.42 24.55 7.80
N ASP A 53 14.11 24.80 7.64
CA ASP A 53 13.28 25.47 8.66
C ASP A 53 12.29 24.54 9.36
N GLY A 54 12.06 23.33 8.84
CA GLY A 54 11.13 22.35 9.42
C GLY A 54 9.79 22.20 8.70
N LYS A 55 9.60 22.82 7.53
CA LYS A 55 8.39 22.64 6.68
C LYS A 55 8.08 21.17 6.40
N VAL A 56 6.79 20.79 6.45
CA VAL A 56 6.32 19.40 6.31
C VAL A 56 6.94 18.72 5.09
N GLY A 57 7.55 17.55 5.30
CA GLY A 57 8.06 16.68 4.24
C GLY A 57 9.39 17.13 3.63
N ASN A 58 9.93 18.29 3.98
CA ASN A 58 11.30 18.67 3.60
C ASN A 58 12.31 17.79 4.33
N THR A 59 13.35 17.33 3.64
CA THR A 59 14.38 16.49 4.24
C THR A 59 15.78 17.06 4.03
N ARG A 60 16.67 16.81 4.98
CA ARG A 60 18.11 17.07 4.86
C ARG A 60 18.90 15.88 5.38
N LEU A 61 19.85 15.43 4.58
CA LEU A 61 20.72 14.32 4.93
C LEU A 61 22.09 14.86 5.32
N LEU A 62 22.47 14.65 6.57
CA LEU A 62 23.77 15.00 7.10
C LEU A 62 24.64 13.75 7.15
N TYR A 63 25.89 13.89 6.74
CA TYR A 63 26.86 12.80 6.72
C TYR A 63 27.88 12.98 7.83
N HIS A 64 28.29 11.87 8.46
CA HIS A 64 29.39 11.84 9.42
C HIS A 64 29.26 12.90 10.54
N VAL A 65 28.05 13.05 11.08
CA VAL A 65 27.78 13.93 12.22
C VAL A 65 28.59 13.44 13.41
N ARG A 66 29.49 14.27 13.93
CA ARG A 66 30.42 13.86 14.99
C ARG A 66 29.63 13.45 16.24
N GLY A 67 30.06 12.40 16.93
CA GLY A 67 29.40 11.93 18.15
C GLY A 67 28.10 11.13 17.93
N VAL A 68 27.64 10.97 16.69
CA VAL A 68 26.53 10.09 16.32
C VAL A 68 27.10 8.80 15.72
N ALA A 69 26.59 7.65 16.15
CA ALA A 69 27.07 6.34 15.71
C ALA A 69 26.68 5.97 14.27
N ALA A 70 25.57 6.51 13.76
CA ALA A 70 25.10 6.26 12.40
C ALA A 70 25.91 7.04 11.36
N GLU A 71 26.09 6.46 10.18
CA GLU A 71 26.81 7.12 9.07
C GLU A 71 26.09 8.38 8.56
N ARG A 72 24.76 8.38 8.64
CA ARG A 72 23.88 9.44 8.15
C ARG A 72 22.82 9.81 9.19
N VAL A 73 22.53 11.10 9.28
CA VAL A 73 21.39 11.64 10.02
C VAL A 73 20.45 12.30 9.03
N LEU A 74 19.25 11.74 8.87
CA LEU A 74 18.17 12.36 8.12
C LEU A 74 17.32 13.23 9.05
N LEU A 75 17.28 14.52 8.77
CA LEU A 75 16.34 15.46 9.37
C LEU A 75 15.07 15.53 8.51
N VAL A 76 13.91 15.44 9.14
CA VAL A 76 12.59 15.43 8.49
C VAL A 76 11.76 16.59 9.02
N GLY A 77 11.30 17.46 8.13
CA GLY A 77 10.49 18.62 8.47
C GLY A 77 9.08 18.20 8.84
N LEU A 78 8.62 18.58 10.04
CA LEU A 78 7.35 18.16 10.63
C LEU A 78 6.23 19.19 10.47
N GLY A 79 6.54 20.42 10.05
CA GLY A 79 5.61 21.55 10.02
C GLY A 79 5.44 22.21 11.39
N GLN A 80 4.33 22.92 11.56
CA GLN A 80 3.95 23.51 12.84
C GLN A 80 3.53 22.43 13.83
N GLU A 81 4.09 22.45 15.04
CA GLU A 81 3.82 21.43 16.08
C GLU A 81 2.34 21.35 16.46
N LYS A 82 1.64 22.49 16.54
CA LYS A 82 0.20 22.55 16.84
C LYS A 82 -0.69 21.97 15.73
N GLU A 83 -0.16 21.85 14.51
CA GLU A 83 -0.88 21.32 13.34
C GLU A 83 -0.44 19.89 12.98
N PHE A 84 0.47 19.31 13.77
CA PHE A 84 1.02 17.99 13.49
C PHE A 84 0.00 16.90 13.77
N GLY A 85 -0.65 16.41 12.70
CA GLY A 85 -1.65 15.36 12.75
C GLY A 85 -1.41 14.24 11.73
N ASP A 86 -2.47 13.49 11.44
CA ASP A 86 -2.42 12.31 10.59
C ASP A 86 -1.77 12.53 9.21
N LYS A 87 -2.15 13.65 8.55
CA LYS A 87 -1.65 13.98 7.21
C LYS A 87 -0.15 14.26 7.25
N GLN A 88 0.28 15.15 8.15
CA GLN A 88 1.68 15.54 8.31
C GLN A 88 2.52 14.32 8.66
N TYR A 89 2.06 13.44 9.55
CA TYR A 89 2.77 12.20 9.87
C TYR A 89 2.99 11.32 8.63
N ARG A 90 1.94 11.09 7.83
CA ARG A 90 2.04 10.29 6.59
C ARG A 90 2.98 10.92 5.56
N ASP A 91 2.89 12.24 5.37
CA ASP A 91 3.75 12.97 4.46
C ASP A 91 5.22 12.90 4.91
N CYS A 92 5.49 13.08 6.21
CA CYS A 92 6.82 12.97 6.79
C CYS A 92 7.40 11.55 6.66
N ALA A 93 6.59 10.52 6.95
CA ALA A 93 7.00 9.13 6.80
C ALA A 93 7.40 8.83 5.36
N ARG A 94 6.55 9.22 4.39
CA ARG A 94 6.81 9.07 2.95
C ARG A 94 8.09 9.79 2.54
N SER A 95 8.22 11.09 2.84
CA SER A 95 9.41 11.86 2.49
C SER A 95 10.68 11.29 3.08
N ALA A 96 10.65 10.83 4.34
CA ALA A 96 11.80 10.25 4.99
C ALA A 96 12.24 8.94 4.33
N LEU A 97 11.28 8.08 4.01
CA LEU A 97 11.54 6.81 3.31
C LEU A 97 12.03 7.06 1.88
N THR A 98 11.42 7.97 1.12
CA THR A 98 11.90 8.35 -0.22
C THR A 98 13.34 8.84 -0.16
N ALA A 99 13.64 9.78 0.73
CA ALA A 99 14.97 10.34 0.87
C ALA A 99 16.03 9.27 1.20
N ILE A 100 15.72 8.30 2.06
CA ILE A 100 16.66 7.21 2.40
C ILE A 100 16.75 6.18 1.26
N HIS A 101 15.63 5.84 0.62
CA HIS A 101 15.55 4.87 -0.47
C HIS A 101 16.36 5.28 -1.71
N ASP A 102 16.58 6.59 -1.88
CA ASP A 102 17.43 7.13 -2.95
C ASP A 102 18.93 7.20 -2.60
N THR A 103 19.32 6.73 -1.41
CA THR A 103 20.72 6.64 -0.98
C THR A 103 21.28 5.21 -1.09
N GLY A 104 22.57 5.07 -0.72
CA GLY A 104 23.23 3.76 -0.56
C GLY A 104 22.92 3.04 0.77
N ALA A 105 22.05 3.58 1.63
CA ALA A 105 21.80 3.01 2.96
C ALA A 105 21.12 1.63 2.88
N ARG A 106 21.70 0.65 3.59
CA ARG A 106 21.16 -0.72 3.67
C ARG A 106 20.17 -0.91 4.82
N ASP A 107 20.30 -0.09 5.85
CA ASP A 107 19.43 -0.07 7.00
C ASP A 107 19.12 1.37 7.45
N ALA A 108 18.00 1.54 8.14
CA ALA A 108 17.65 2.82 8.75
C ALA A 108 16.84 2.64 10.04
N CYS A 109 17.01 3.56 10.99
CA CYS A 109 16.18 3.63 12.20
C CYS A 109 15.34 4.90 12.23
N PHE A 110 14.02 4.76 12.38
CA PHE A 110 13.08 5.87 12.38
C PHE A 110 12.62 6.21 13.80
N TYR A 111 12.97 7.41 14.25
CA TYR A 111 12.49 7.98 15.52
C TYR A 111 11.17 8.74 15.36
N LEU A 112 10.61 8.79 14.13
CA LEU A 112 9.31 9.41 13.88
C LEU A 112 8.17 8.74 14.65
N ALA A 113 8.29 7.44 15.00
CA ALA A 113 7.27 6.74 15.80
C ALA A 113 7.17 7.26 17.26
N GLU A 114 8.15 8.02 17.75
CA GLU A 114 8.12 8.63 19.08
C GLU A 114 7.38 9.97 19.10
N LEU A 115 7.07 10.54 17.93
CA LEU A 115 6.33 11.80 17.84
C LEU A 115 4.92 11.65 18.40
N GLN A 116 4.45 12.70 19.07
CA GLN A 116 3.07 12.80 19.53
C GLN A 116 2.18 13.16 18.35
N VAL A 117 1.17 12.34 18.09
CA VAL A 117 0.13 12.59 17.07
C VAL A 117 -1.20 12.47 17.80
N PRO A 118 -2.07 13.50 17.77
CA PRO A 118 -3.34 13.49 18.49
C PRO A 118 -4.17 12.23 18.19
N ASP A 119 -4.70 11.58 19.23
CA ASP A 119 -5.56 10.39 19.15
C ASP A 119 -4.95 9.17 18.45
N ARG A 120 -3.62 9.10 18.32
CA ARG A 120 -2.91 7.98 17.66
C ARG A 120 -1.93 7.28 18.60
N ASP A 121 -2.05 5.96 18.67
CA ASP A 121 -1.15 5.11 19.42
C ASP A 121 0.12 4.74 18.61
N ALA A 122 1.04 4.00 19.25
CA ALA A 122 2.25 3.51 18.60
C ALA A 122 1.94 2.53 17.44
N ALA A 123 0.85 1.75 17.54
CA ALA A 123 0.46 0.83 16.48
C ALA A 123 0.09 1.57 15.20
N TRP A 124 -0.71 2.64 15.31
CA TRP A 124 -1.08 3.46 14.16
C TRP A 124 0.15 4.06 13.48
N LYS A 125 1.09 4.62 14.26
CA LYS A 125 2.33 5.22 13.77
C LYS A 125 3.20 4.20 13.02
N ALA A 126 3.44 3.04 13.62
CA ALA A 126 4.15 1.94 12.96
C ALA A 126 3.46 1.52 11.65
N ARG A 127 2.14 1.34 11.67
CA ARG A 127 1.37 0.97 10.48
C ARG A 127 1.56 1.98 9.35
N GLN A 128 1.48 3.29 9.62
CA GLN A 128 1.69 4.32 8.59
C GLN A 128 3.11 4.28 8.02
N LEU A 129 4.14 4.05 8.85
CA LEU A 129 5.52 3.88 8.38
C LEU A 129 5.66 2.67 7.45
N ILE A 130 5.05 1.53 7.79
CA ILE A 130 5.06 0.35 6.90
C ILE A 130 4.37 0.65 5.58
N LEU A 131 3.20 1.29 5.61
CA LEU A 131 2.45 1.62 4.40
C LEU A 131 3.23 2.59 3.50
N ALA A 132 3.86 3.60 4.07
CA ALA A 132 4.75 4.50 3.34
C ALA A 132 5.94 3.75 2.74
N ALA A 133 6.55 2.82 3.49
CA ALA A 133 7.71 2.08 3.01
C ALA A 133 7.34 1.15 1.86
N ALA A 134 6.20 0.47 1.97
CA ALA A 134 5.67 -0.38 0.91
C ALA A 134 5.34 0.43 -0.35
N ASP A 135 4.77 1.62 -0.20
CA ASP A 135 4.44 2.47 -1.34
C ASP A 135 5.67 3.03 -2.05
N VAL A 136 6.67 3.49 -1.30
CA VAL A 136 7.96 3.96 -1.85
C VAL A 136 8.72 2.81 -2.53
N ALA A 137 8.65 1.60 -1.97
CA ALA A 137 9.33 0.44 -2.52
C ALA A 137 8.62 -0.20 -3.71
N TYR A 138 7.32 0.09 -3.92
CA TYR A 138 6.51 -0.55 -4.94
C TYR A 138 7.05 -0.23 -6.33
N ARG A 139 7.25 -1.28 -7.13
CA ARG A 139 7.71 -1.20 -8.50
C ARG A 139 6.95 -2.21 -9.35
N PHE A 140 6.39 -1.75 -10.46
CA PHE A 140 5.82 -2.61 -11.49
C PHE A 140 6.77 -2.65 -12.69
N ASP A 141 7.66 -3.64 -12.70
CA ASP A 141 8.68 -3.84 -13.75
C ASP A 141 8.55 -5.20 -14.45
N ARG A 142 7.50 -5.98 -14.13
CA ARG A 142 7.25 -7.32 -14.69
C ARG A 142 7.10 -7.32 -16.21
N MET A 143 6.73 -6.18 -16.79
CA MET A 143 6.57 -5.96 -18.23
C MET A 143 7.77 -5.26 -18.89
N LYS A 144 8.85 -4.99 -18.14
CA LYS A 144 10.05 -4.34 -18.67
C LYS A 144 11.14 -5.38 -18.95
N SER A 145 11.74 -5.32 -20.14
CA SER A 145 12.88 -6.16 -20.50
C SER A 145 14.14 -5.80 -19.70
N LYS A 146 14.32 -4.50 -19.41
CA LYS A 146 15.37 -3.99 -18.52
C LYS A 146 14.75 -3.62 -17.18
N LYS A 147 15.08 -4.38 -16.14
CA LYS A 147 14.61 -4.11 -14.77
C LYS A 147 15.56 -3.14 -14.09
N ALA A 148 14.99 -2.26 -13.26
CA ALA A 148 15.80 -1.37 -12.43
C ALA A 148 16.46 -2.19 -11.31
N GLU A 149 17.67 -1.79 -10.91
CA GLU A 149 18.35 -2.45 -9.79
C GLU A 149 17.56 -2.31 -8.49
N ALA A 150 17.63 -3.35 -7.65
CA ALA A 150 17.05 -3.28 -6.32
C ALA A 150 17.79 -2.21 -5.50
N LYS A 151 17.04 -1.30 -4.89
CA LYS A 151 17.60 -0.33 -3.95
C LYS A 151 18.09 -1.05 -2.68
N PRO A 152 19.15 -0.54 -2.03
CA PRO A 152 19.86 -1.27 -0.98
C PRO A 152 19.13 -1.34 0.36
N LEU A 153 18.17 -0.44 0.63
CA LEU A 153 17.45 -0.37 1.91
C LEU A 153 16.64 -1.66 2.14
N ALA A 154 17.18 -2.53 2.99
CA ALA A 154 16.62 -3.85 3.27
C ALA A 154 15.99 -3.91 4.67
N HIS A 155 16.55 -3.22 5.66
CA HIS A 155 16.10 -3.30 7.06
C HIS A 155 15.68 -1.92 7.60
N VAL A 156 14.47 -1.84 8.14
CA VAL A 156 13.94 -0.61 8.75
C VAL A 156 13.57 -0.88 10.20
N ALA A 157 14.30 -0.24 11.12
CA ALA A 157 13.97 -0.24 12.53
C ALA A 157 13.02 0.92 12.86
N ILE A 158 12.01 0.64 13.69
CA ILE A 158 11.10 1.64 14.24
C ILE A 158 11.44 1.80 15.73
N SER A 159 11.76 3.03 16.14
CA SER A 159 12.11 3.30 17.54
C SER A 159 10.87 3.25 18.44
N ALA A 160 11.03 2.60 19.59
CA ALA A 160 10.05 2.59 20.67
C ALA A 160 10.41 3.65 21.71
N ALA A 161 9.49 4.58 22.01
CA ALA A 161 9.70 5.57 23.07
C ALA A 161 9.83 4.91 24.45
N SER A 162 9.17 3.77 24.65
CA SER A 162 9.27 2.96 25.86
C SER A 162 9.13 1.46 25.57
N LYS A 163 9.58 0.60 26.49
CA LYS A 163 9.34 -0.84 26.41
C LYS A 163 7.84 -1.21 26.37
N ARG A 164 6.97 -0.33 26.88
CA ARG A 164 5.51 -0.55 26.88
C ARG A 164 4.91 -0.44 25.47
N ASP A 165 5.57 0.30 24.58
CA ASP A 165 5.08 0.52 23.20
C ASP A 165 5.40 -0.65 22.26
N ALA A 166 6.32 -1.54 22.63
CA ALA A 166 6.80 -2.62 21.78
C ALA A 166 5.67 -3.51 21.23
N ALA A 167 4.72 -3.91 22.08
CA ALA A 167 3.60 -4.75 21.66
C ALA A 167 2.66 -4.01 20.68
N ALA A 168 2.45 -2.71 20.87
CA ALA A 168 1.64 -1.90 19.98
C ALA A 168 2.34 -1.68 18.64
N LEU A 169 3.65 -1.40 18.63
CA LEU A 169 4.45 -1.28 17.41
C LEU A 169 4.44 -2.57 16.60
N GLU A 170 4.66 -3.73 17.24
CA GLU A 170 4.61 -5.04 16.57
C GLU A 170 3.23 -5.33 15.97
N ARG A 171 2.15 -5.02 16.69
CA ARG A 171 0.79 -5.08 16.14
C ARG A 171 0.64 -4.18 14.92
N GLY A 172 1.06 -2.92 15.01
CA GLY A 172 0.98 -1.95 13.92
C GLY A 172 1.79 -2.37 12.70
N MET A 173 2.97 -2.95 12.90
CA MET A 173 3.79 -3.47 11.81
C MET A 173 3.15 -4.68 11.13
N ARG A 174 2.55 -5.60 11.91
CA ARG A 174 1.79 -6.74 11.36
C ARG A 174 0.61 -6.25 10.52
N GLU A 175 -0.18 -5.30 11.04
CA GLU A 175 -1.27 -4.66 10.30
C GLU A 175 -0.80 -3.99 9.01
N GLY A 176 0.26 -3.19 9.10
CA GLY A 176 0.83 -2.50 7.95
C GLY A 176 1.32 -3.46 6.86
N ARG A 177 1.98 -4.57 7.23
CA ARG A 177 2.47 -5.58 6.29
C ARG A 177 1.32 -6.26 5.54
N ALA A 178 0.28 -6.69 6.26
CA ALA A 178 -0.87 -7.35 5.64
C ALA A 178 -1.62 -6.41 4.67
N ILE A 179 -1.85 -5.15 5.09
CA ILE A 179 -2.50 -4.14 4.24
C ILE A 179 -1.63 -3.84 3.01
N ALA A 180 -0.32 -3.64 3.20
CA ALA A 180 0.62 -3.39 2.11
C ALA A 180 0.66 -4.55 1.10
N ALA A 181 0.63 -5.81 1.57
CA ALA A 181 0.57 -6.98 0.70
C ALA A 181 -0.73 -7.03 -0.12
N GLY A 182 -1.87 -6.69 0.50
CA GLY A 182 -3.14 -6.54 -0.20
C GLY A 182 -3.11 -5.43 -1.24
N MET A 183 -2.57 -4.25 -0.90
CA MET A 183 -2.41 -3.12 -1.82
C MET A 183 -1.49 -3.45 -2.98
N ALA A 184 -0.38 -4.16 -2.73
CA ALA A 184 0.55 -4.58 -3.78
C ALA A 184 -0.11 -5.55 -4.77
N LEU A 185 -0.89 -6.53 -4.28
CA LEU A 185 -1.67 -7.41 -5.14
C LEU A 185 -2.66 -6.63 -6.01
N ALA A 186 -3.41 -5.69 -5.40
CA ALA A 186 -4.38 -4.88 -6.14
C ALA A 186 -3.71 -4.02 -7.22
N ARG A 187 -2.59 -3.36 -6.89
CA ARG A 187 -1.81 -2.56 -7.83
C ARG A 187 -1.20 -3.40 -8.93
N ASP A 188 -0.70 -4.59 -8.63
CA ASP A 188 -0.16 -5.50 -9.63
C ASP A 188 -1.23 -5.88 -10.65
N LEU A 189 -2.42 -6.25 -10.17
CA LEU A 189 -3.54 -6.59 -11.05
C LEU A 189 -3.98 -5.40 -11.92
N GLY A 190 -4.15 -4.21 -11.33
CA GLY A 190 -4.52 -3.01 -12.09
C GLY A 190 -3.45 -2.56 -13.09
N ASN A 191 -2.17 -2.73 -12.77
CA ASN A 191 -1.07 -2.31 -13.64
C ASN A 191 -0.84 -3.26 -14.83
N LEU A 192 -1.24 -4.52 -14.71
CA LEU A 192 -1.20 -5.47 -15.82
C LEU A 192 -2.01 -4.92 -17.01
N PRO A 193 -1.49 -5.03 -18.24
CA PRO A 193 -2.22 -4.60 -19.43
C PRO A 193 -3.39 -5.55 -19.70
N ALA A 194 -4.44 -5.03 -20.35
CA ALA A 194 -5.69 -5.76 -20.61
C ALA A 194 -5.50 -7.06 -21.42
N ASN A 195 -4.50 -7.11 -22.30
CA ASN A 195 -4.16 -8.32 -23.05
C ASN A 195 -3.58 -9.45 -22.17
N VAL A 196 -3.17 -9.16 -20.94
CA VAL A 196 -2.70 -10.13 -19.95
C VAL A 196 -3.76 -10.34 -18.87
N CYS A 197 -4.26 -9.26 -18.25
CA CYS A 197 -5.24 -9.34 -17.17
C CYS A 197 -6.67 -9.46 -17.71
N THR A 198 -6.95 -10.53 -18.44
CA THR A 198 -8.30 -10.88 -18.95
C THR A 198 -9.22 -11.37 -17.82
N PRO A 199 -10.53 -11.55 -18.05
CA PRO A 199 -11.44 -12.10 -17.03
C PRO A 199 -11.00 -13.48 -16.53
N THR A 200 -10.49 -14.32 -17.43
CA THR A 200 -9.89 -15.62 -17.09
C THR A 200 -8.67 -15.45 -16.19
N TYR A 201 -7.75 -14.55 -16.52
CA TYR A 201 -6.56 -14.28 -15.69
C TYR A 201 -6.93 -13.79 -14.29
N LEU A 202 -7.95 -12.94 -14.19
CA LEU A 202 -8.43 -12.44 -12.91
C LEU A 202 -9.03 -13.56 -12.04
N ALA A 203 -9.76 -14.50 -12.65
CA ALA A 203 -10.26 -15.69 -11.98
C ALA A 203 -9.13 -16.64 -11.55
N GLU A 204 -8.15 -16.89 -12.41
CA GLU A 204 -6.96 -17.68 -12.08
C GLU A 204 -6.16 -17.06 -10.93
N SER A 205 -6.03 -15.73 -10.92
CA SER A 205 -5.38 -14.97 -9.84
C SER A 205 -6.11 -15.14 -8.51
N ALA A 206 -7.44 -15.15 -8.53
CA ALA A 206 -8.25 -15.42 -7.35
C ALA A 206 -8.14 -16.88 -6.87
N VAL A 207 -8.08 -17.86 -7.77
CA VAL A 207 -7.81 -19.27 -7.43
C VAL A 207 -6.43 -19.43 -6.80
N LYS A 208 -5.40 -18.77 -7.37
CA LYS A 208 -4.06 -18.75 -6.80
C LYS A 208 -4.06 -18.15 -5.39
N LEU A 209 -4.71 -17.01 -5.20
CA LEU A 209 -4.90 -16.42 -3.87
C LEU A 209 -5.59 -17.38 -2.91
N GLY A 210 -6.61 -18.12 -3.38
CA GLY A 210 -7.30 -19.13 -2.59
C GLY A 210 -6.38 -20.23 -2.08
N ARG A 211 -5.43 -20.69 -2.90
CA ARG A 211 -4.41 -21.68 -2.48
C ARG A 211 -3.42 -21.09 -1.48
N GLU A 212 -2.93 -19.88 -1.72
CA GLU A 212 -1.96 -19.20 -0.84
C GLU A 212 -2.56 -18.87 0.54
N CYS A 213 -3.82 -18.43 0.56
CA CYS A 213 -4.51 -17.93 1.75
C CYS A 213 -5.52 -18.94 2.33
N LYS A 214 -5.61 -20.15 1.78
CA LYS A 214 -6.57 -21.19 2.19
C LYS A 214 -8.04 -20.69 2.18
N LEU A 215 -8.39 -19.87 1.19
CA LEU A 215 -9.77 -19.45 0.96
C LEU A 215 -10.51 -20.52 0.16
N ALA A 216 -11.81 -20.69 0.42
CA ALA A 216 -12.66 -21.42 -0.51
C ALA A 216 -12.94 -20.52 -1.72
N VAL A 217 -12.72 -21.04 -2.93
CA VAL A 217 -12.89 -20.29 -4.18
C VAL A 217 -13.77 -21.12 -5.12
N GLU A 218 -14.77 -20.46 -5.67
CA GLU A 218 -15.68 -20.98 -6.69
C GLU A 218 -15.65 -20.00 -7.88
N VAL A 219 -15.63 -20.54 -9.10
CA VAL A 219 -15.63 -19.76 -10.33
C VAL A 219 -16.79 -20.26 -11.18
N LEU A 220 -17.76 -19.39 -11.43
CA LEU A 220 -18.86 -19.68 -12.34
C LEU A 220 -18.41 -19.36 -13.76
N GLU A 221 -18.60 -20.34 -14.63
CA GLU A 221 -18.38 -20.20 -16.07
C GLU A 221 -19.61 -19.57 -16.72
N GLN A 222 -19.49 -19.16 -17.98
CA GLN A 222 -20.60 -18.52 -18.71
C GLN A 222 -21.88 -19.36 -18.67
N LYS A 223 -21.78 -20.68 -18.87
CA LYS A 223 -22.93 -21.60 -18.83
C LYS A 223 -23.63 -21.64 -17.47
N ASP A 224 -22.89 -21.44 -16.39
CA ASP A 224 -23.47 -21.40 -15.04
C ASP A 224 -24.23 -20.08 -14.83
N MET A 225 -23.65 -18.97 -15.29
CA MET A 225 -24.31 -17.66 -15.28
C MET A 225 -25.56 -17.62 -16.16
N ASP A 226 -25.56 -18.30 -17.31
CA ASP A 226 -26.74 -18.46 -18.17
C ASP A 226 -27.87 -19.19 -17.42
N ARG A 227 -27.56 -20.31 -16.75
CA ARG A 227 -28.54 -21.07 -15.96
C ARG A 227 -29.08 -20.29 -14.76
N LEU A 228 -28.24 -19.44 -14.15
CA LEU A 228 -28.62 -18.58 -13.03
C LEU A 228 -29.38 -17.33 -13.49
N GLY A 229 -29.54 -17.11 -14.80
CA GLY A 229 -30.29 -15.99 -15.34
C GLY A 229 -29.58 -14.65 -15.21
N MET A 230 -28.24 -14.61 -15.13
CA MET A 230 -27.44 -13.38 -14.97
C MET A 230 -27.37 -12.54 -16.27
N GLY A 231 -28.52 -12.28 -16.89
CA GLY A 231 -28.63 -11.74 -18.24
C GLY A 231 -27.96 -10.39 -18.41
N SER A 232 -27.96 -9.55 -17.37
CA SER A 232 -27.29 -8.24 -17.39
C SER A 232 -25.76 -8.36 -17.53
N LEU A 233 -25.11 -9.21 -16.73
CA LEU A 233 -23.66 -9.43 -16.80
C LEU A 233 -23.27 -10.07 -18.13
N LEU A 234 -24.02 -11.09 -18.54
CA LEU A 234 -23.79 -11.80 -19.79
C LEU A 234 -23.90 -10.86 -20.99
N SER A 235 -24.86 -9.93 -20.96
CA SER A 235 -25.05 -8.90 -21.98
C SER A 235 -23.77 -8.07 -22.19
N VAL A 236 -23.16 -7.58 -21.10
CA VAL A 236 -21.93 -6.76 -21.17
C VAL A 236 -20.79 -7.51 -21.86
N SER A 237 -20.65 -8.82 -21.61
CA SER A 237 -19.56 -9.62 -22.18
C SER A 237 -19.73 -10.04 -23.65
N ARG A 238 -20.93 -9.92 -24.24
CA ARG A 238 -21.24 -10.54 -25.55
C ARG A 238 -20.36 -10.06 -26.70
N GLY A 239 -19.82 -8.85 -26.59
CA GLY A 239 -18.96 -8.26 -27.62
C GLY A 239 -17.51 -8.75 -27.57
N SER A 240 -17.07 -9.35 -26.46
CA SER A 240 -15.69 -9.82 -26.30
C SER A 240 -15.53 -11.30 -26.67
N HIS A 241 -14.34 -11.65 -27.17
CA HIS A 241 -13.90 -13.04 -27.30
C HIS A 241 -13.39 -13.63 -25.97
N GLN A 242 -13.12 -12.78 -24.97
CA GLN A 242 -12.77 -13.23 -23.63
C GLN A 242 -14.05 -13.62 -22.87
N PRO A 243 -14.19 -14.89 -22.46
CA PRO A 243 -15.39 -15.33 -21.78
C PRO A 243 -15.49 -14.70 -20.38
N PRO A 244 -16.70 -14.32 -19.92
CA PRO A 244 -16.88 -13.78 -18.58
C PRO A 244 -16.58 -14.84 -17.51
N ARG A 245 -16.24 -14.38 -16.30
CA ARG A 245 -16.03 -15.20 -15.11
C ARG A 245 -16.70 -14.56 -13.92
N PHE A 246 -17.38 -15.33 -13.08
CA PHE A 246 -17.88 -14.82 -11.81
C PHE A 246 -17.18 -15.56 -10.66
N VAL A 247 -16.33 -14.86 -9.93
CA VAL A 247 -15.53 -15.46 -8.86
C VAL A 247 -16.19 -15.20 -7.51
N ILE A 248 -16.23 -16.24 -6.69
CA ILE A 248 -16.72 -16.21 -5.31
C ILE A 248 -15.58 -16.69 -4.41
N LEU A 249 -15.08 -15.82 -3.54
CA LEU A 249 -14.07 -16.16 -2.52
C LEU A 249 -14.72 -16.11 -1.14
N ARG A 250 -14.45 -17.09 -0.28
CA ARG A 250 -15.00 -17.15 1.08
C ARG A 250 -13.88 -17.28 2.10
N TYR A 251 -13.81 -16.29 3.00
CA TYR A 251 -13.01 -16.32 4.22
C TYR A 251 -13.92 -16.58 5.42
N SER A 252 -13.60 -17.59 6.21
CA SER A 252 -14.38 -18.01 7.38
C SER A 252 -13.56 -17.83 8.66
N GLY A 253 -13.39 -16.58 9.09
CA GLY A 253 -12.65 -16.22 10.31
C GLY A 253 -13.50 -16.17 11.58
N ALA A 254 -14.84 -16.26 11.46
CA ALA A 254 -15.78 -16.25 12.58
C ALA A 254 -16.60 -17.55 12.66
N GLY A 255 -17.58 -17.62 13.54
CA GLY A 255 -18.47 -18.77 13.69
C GLY A 255 -19.35 -18.97 12.46
N LYS A 256 -19.75 -20.23 12.18
CA LYS A 256 -20.57 -20.59 11.00
C LYS A 256 -21.92 -19.87 10.91
N LYS A 257 -22.45 -19.39 12.04
CA LYS A 257 -23.73 -18.66 12.12
C LYS A 257 -23.57 -17.15 12.03
N ASP A 258 -22.34 -16.64 12.10
CA ASP A 258 -22.07 -15.21 12.04
C ASP A 258 -22.28 -14.70 10.61
N ARG A 259 -23.02 -13.60 10.48
CA ARG A 259 -23.34 -13.00 9.18
C ARG A 259 -22.06 -12.54 8.48
N PRO A 260 -21.86 -12.90 7.19
CA PRO A 260 -20.68 -12.47 6.47
C PRO A 260 -20.80 -11.00 6.05
N VAL A 261 -19.65 -10.33 5.95
CA VAL A 261 -19.51 -9.10 5.15
C VAL A 261 -19.32 -9.51 3.69
N VAL A 262 -20.11 -8.94 2.79
CA VAL A 262 -19.98 -9.19 1.35
C VAL A 262 -19.33 -8.00 0.68
N LEU A 263 -18.23 -8.25 -0.04
CA LEU A 263 -17.51 -7.26 -0.83
C LEU A 263 -17.72 -7.59 -2.31
N VAL A 264 -18.28 -6.66 -3.08
CA VAL A 264 -18.50 -6.83 -4.52
C VAL A 264 -17.58 -5.87 -5.27
N GLY A 265 -16.71 -6.41 -6.12
CA GLY A 265 -15.73 -5.64 -6.86
C GLY A 265 -15.96 -5.73 -8.35
N LYS A 266 -16.26 -4.59 -8.99
CA LYS A 266 -16.35 -4.48 -10.47
C LYS A 266 -15.08 -5.04 -11.11
N GLY A 267 -15.24 -5.99 -12.05
CA GLY A 267 -14.15 -6.70 -12.72
C GLY A 267 -14.11 -6.47 -14.24
N ILE A 268 -14.36 -5.25 -14.72
CA ILE A 268 -14.26 -4.97 -16.16
C ILE A 268 -12.79 -4.84 -16.53
N THR A 269 -12.23 -5.86 -17.18
CA THR A 269 -10.78 -5.92 -17.43
C THR A 269 -10.31 -4.98 -18.52
N PHE A 270 -11.22 -4.58 -19.40
CA PHE A 270 -11.08 -3.46 -20.32
C PHE A 270 -12.45 -2.94 -20.70
N ASP A 271 -12.60 -1.61 -20.73
CA ASP A 271 -13.85 -0.94 -21.06
C ASP A 271 -13.68 0.00 -22.25
N THR A 272 -14.03 -0.46 -23.46
CA THR A 272 -14.08 0.43 -24.63
C THR A 272 -15.32 1.29 -24.65
N GLY A 273 -16.31 1.03 -23.77
CA GLY A 273 -17.69 1.52 -23.87
C GLY A 273 -18.64 0.62 -24.68
N GLY A 274 -18.13 -0.43 -25.35
CA GLY A 274 -18.93 -1.28 -26.24
C GLY A 274 -19.30 -0.57 -27.54
N ILE A 275 -20.53 -0.77 -28.03
CA ILE A 275 -21.07 -0.03 -29.20
C ILE A 275 -21.09 1.48 -28.93
N SER A 276 -21.37 1.89 -27.69
CA SER A 276 -21.24 3.27 -27.22
C SER A 276 -19.78 3.60 -26.91
N ILE A 277 -18.95 3.58 -27.96
CA ILE A 277 -17.50 3.63 -27.84
C ILE A 277 -17.00 4.93 -27.18
N LYS A 278 -16.03 4.80 -26.27
CA LYS A 278 -15.33 5.93 -25.65
C LYS A 278 -14.40 6.61 -26.66
N PRO A 279 -14.05 7.90 -26.45
CA PRO A 279 -12.98 8.55 -27.19
C PRO A 279 -11.64 7.82 -27.03
N SER A 280 -10.74 8.00 -27.99
CA SER A 280 -9.42 7.34 -27.97
C SER A 280 -8.49 7.84 -26.87
N ALA A 281 -8.63 9.10 -26.45
CA ALA A 281 -7.80 9.67 -25.39
C ALA A 281 -8.01 8.91 -24.07
N GLU A 282 -6.91 8.53 -23.42
CA GLU A 282 -6.88 7.85 -22.11
C GLU A 282 -7.63 6.50 -22.07
N MET A 283 -8.00 5.92 -23.22
CA MET A 283 -8.65 4.62 -23.28
C MET A 283 -7.75 3.50 -22.73
N ASP A 284 -6.42 3.67 -22.76
CA ASP A 284 -5.47 2.74 -22.15
C ASP A 284 -5.62 2.66 -20.61
N GLU A 285 -6.11 3.71 -19.96
CA GLU A 285 -6.43 3.70 -18.52
C GLU A 285 -7.67 2.85 -18.20
N MET A 286 -8.49 2.49 -19.19
CA MET A 286 -9.67 1.63 -18.96
C MET A 286 -9.31 0.18 -18.59
N LYS A 287 -8.02 -0.18 -18.62
CA LYS A 287 -7.53 -1.40 -17.94
C LYS A 287 -7.74 -1.35 -16.41
N PHE A 288 -7.87 -0.16 -15.83
CA PHE A 288 -8.11 0.04 -14.40
C PHE A 288 -9.59 -0.13 -14.01
N ASP A 289 -10.48 -0.41 -14.96
CA ASP A 289 -11.93 -0.57 -14.70
C ASP A 289 -12.27 -1.88 -13.93
N MET A 290 -11.25 -2.67 -13.62
CA MET A 290 -11.28 -3.85 -12.74
C MET A 290 -10.66 -3.60 -11.35
N CYS A 291 -10.22 -2.36 -11.04
CA CYS A 291 -9.60 -2.05 -9.74
C CYS A 291 -10.52 -2.33 -8.55
N GLY A 292 -11.85 -2.31 -8.75
CA GLY A 292 -12.81 -2.76 -7.76
C GLY A 292 -12.58 -4.23 -7.38
N ALA A 293 -12.52 -5.13 -8.35
CA ALA A 293 -12.18 -6.54 -8.15
C ALA A 293 -10.79 -6.72 -7.55
N ALA A 294 -9.79 -5.99 -8.05
CA ALA A 294 -8.43 -6.02 -7.52
C ALA A 294 -8.39 -5.68 -6.02
N SER A 295 -9.16 -4.67 -5.60
CA SER A 295 -9.27 -4.24 -4.21
C SER A 295 -9.95 -5.29 -3.31
N VAL A 296 -10.95 -6.03 -3.83
CA VAL A 296 -11.59 -7.13 -3.11
C VAL A 296 -10.58 -8.26 -2.85
N LEU A 297 -9.82 -8.66 -3.86
CA LEU A 297 -8.77 -9.68 -3.71
C LEU A 297 -7.69 -9.23 -2.72
N GLY A 298 -7.22 -7.98 -2.83
CA GLY A 298 -6.27 -7.38 -1.90
C GLY A 298 -6.78 -7.33 -0.45
N THR A 299 -8.06 -6.97 -0.27
CA THR A 299 -8.70 -6.90 1.05
C THR A 299 -8.82 -8.28 1.70
N LEU A 300 -9.23 -9.30 0.95
CA LEU A 300 -9.29 -10.67 1.44
C LEU A 300 -7.91 -11.20 1.83
N ARG A 301 -6.87 -10.91 1.06
CA ARG A 301 -5.49 -11.24 1.42
C ARG A 301 -5.12 -10.65 2.78
N ALA A 302 -5.34 -9.35 2.97
CA ALA A 302 -5.04 -8.66 4.22
C ALA A 302 -5.86 -9.22 5.40
N ALA A 303 -7.14 -9.52 5.19
CA ALA A 303 -8.03 -10.08 6.22
C ALA A 303 -7.55 -11.46 6.71
N VAL A 304 -7.13 -12.33 5.78
CA VAL A 304 -6.57 -13.66 6.11
C VAL A 304 -5.26 -13.52 6.85
N GLU A 305 -4.34 -12.69 6.35
CA GLU A 305 -3.01 -12.51 6.95
C GLU A 305 -3.10 -11.95 8.38
N LEU A 306 -4.13 -11.13 8.66
CA LEU A 306 -4.41 -10.64 10.02
C LEU A 306 -5.18 -11.61 10.90
N GLY A 307 -5.71 -12.70 10.35
CA GLY A 307 -6.56 -13.63 11.08
C GLY A 307 -7.80 -12.94 11.67
N LEU A 308 -8.44 -12.05 10.89
CA LEU A 308 -9.60 -11.30 11.37
C LEU A 308 -10.73 -12.25 11.78
N LYS A 309 -11.36 -12.00 12.93
CA LYS A 309 -12.46 -12.81 13.44
C LYS A 309 -13.79 -12.44 12.77
N LEU A 310 -13.84 -12.53 11.44
CA LEU A 310 -14.97 -12.15 10.59
C LEU A 310 -15.17 -13.17 9.47
N ASN A 311 -16.42 -13.38 9.05
CA ASN A 311 -16.72 -14.06 7.79
C ASN A 311 -16.77 -13.02 6.67
N VAL A 312 -16.06 -13.25 5.57
CA VAL A 312 -16.04 -12.32 4.41
C VAL A 312 -16.24 -13.09 3.12
N ILE A 313 -17.14 -12.61 2.25
CA ILE A 313 -17.37 -13.14 0.91
C ILE A 313 -16.96 -12.07 -0.11
N GLY A 314 -15.99 -12.38 -0.97
CA GLY A 314 -15.63 -11.55 -2.11
C GLY A 314 -16.32 -12.03 -3.38
N LEU A 315 -17.03 -11.14 -4.07
CA LEU A 315 -17.67 -11.39 -5.36
C LEU A 315 -16.99 -10.55 -6.44
N VAL A 316 -16.54 -11.18 -7.50
CA VAL A 316 -15.87 -10.53 -8.63
C VAL A 316 -16.57 -10.96 -9.94
N PRO A 317 -17.55 -10.17 -10.42
CA PRO A 317 -18.06 -10.30 -11.78
C PRO A 317 -17.02 -9.74 -12.77
N ALA A 318 -16.26 -10.64 -13.39
CA ALA A 318 -15.22 -10.30 -14.34
C ALA A 318 -15.71 -10.47 -15.79
N CYS A 319 -15.58 -9.42 -16.60
CA CYS A 319 -15.81 -9.48 -18.03
C CYS A 319 -15.04 -8.38 -18.76
N GLU A 320 -15.14 -8.34 -20.08
CA GLU A 320 -14.52 -7.32 -20.92
C GLU A 320 -15.62 -6.68 -21.78
N ASN A 321 -15.68 -5.35 -21.83
CA ASN A 321 -16.68 -4.62 -22.61
C ASN A 321 -16.06 -4.16 -23.93
N MET A 322 -16.41 -4.84 -25.02
CA MET A 322 -15.86 -4.65 -26.36
C MET A 322 -16.97 -4.37 -27.38
N PRO A 323 -16.73 -3.57 -28.44
CA PRO A 323 -17.62 -3.54 -29.58
C PRO A 323 -17.47 -4.85 -30.38
N GLY A 324 -18.51 -5.26 -31.10
CA GLY A 324 -18.47 -6.46 -31.92
C GLY A 324 -19.83 -6.77 -32.52
N GLY A 325 -19.87 -7.70 -33.48
CA GLY A 325 -21.11 -8.09 -34.15
C GLY A 325 -22.17 -8.69 -33.23
N ALA A 326 -21.76 -9.23 -32.07
CA ALA A 326 -22.65 -9.77 -31.04
C ALA A 326 -22.82 -8.83 -29.83
N ALA A 327 -22.19 -7.66 -29.84
CA ALA A 327 -22.22 -6.74 -28.72
C ALA A 327 -23.63 -6.20 -28.47
N THR A 328 -23.93 -5.95 -27.20
CA THR A 328 -25.15 -5.27 -26.79
C THR A 328 -25.20 -3.86 -27.38
N LYS A 329 -26.39 -3.48 -27.83
CA LYS A 329 -26.66 -2.20 -28.49
C LYS A 329 -27.41 -1.26 -27.55
N PRO A 330 -27.27 0.06 -27.73
CA PRO A 330 -28.18 1.02 -27.13
C PRO A 330 -29.63 0.68 -27.51
N GLY A 331 -30.50 0.54 -26.51
CA GLY A 331 -31.92 0.17 -26.68
C GLY A 331 -32.23 -1.32 -26.48
N ASP A 332 -31.22 -2.19 -26.34
CA ASP A 332 -31.46 -3.58 -25.94
C ASP A 332 -32.04 -3.62 -24.50
N VAL A 333 -33.06 -4.45 -24.29
CA VAL A 333 -33.66 -4.72 -22.97
C VAL A 333 -33.23 -6.12 -22.52
N VAL A 334 -32.74 -6.22 -21.28
CA VAL A 334 -32.28 -7.48 -20.68
C VAL A 334 -32.99 -7.75 -19.37
N THR A 335 -33.19 -9.03 -19.06
CA THR A 335 -33.65 -9.47 -17.74
C THR A 335 -32.43 -9.67 -16.84
N SER A 336 -32.47 -9.09 -15.64
CA SER A 336 -31.42 -9.19 -14.61
C SER A 336 -31.44 -10.49 -13.85
#